data_AF-A0A1I4C920-F1
#
_entry.id   AF-A0A1I4C920-F1
#
_cell.length_a   1.000
_cell.length_b   1.000
_cell.length_c   1.000
_cell.angle_alpha   90.00
_cell.angle_beta   90.00
_cell.angle_gamma   90.00
#
_symmetry.space_group_name_H-M   'P 1'
#
loop_
_entity.id
_entity.type
_entity.pdbx_description
1 polymer ?
#
loop_
_entity_poly.entity_id
_entity_poly.type
_entity_poly.pdbx_seq_one_letter_code
_entity_poly.pdbx_strand_id
1 'polypeptide(L)'
;MKPAIVIAAYNRVESLKRILVSVAEASYDFDDIQLIISIDNSDNHEVARIAEKFHWKHGNKRVVRHADRLGLKKHILECGDYTHEFGSIIMLEDDLYVSPEYYRFASSALDFSAMRDEIGGISLYNHRFNVFARLPFEPMDDGYDNWYFQFASSWGQAWTAKQWDDFKNWQKKHDGEDLHGNGMPSDAAAWSETSWLKYAIKYLIETDRYFLYPRISYTTNFADAGEHAFHAVTDLQVPLSYGTTHTFHFSGLADSRAVYDAYFENALMPYESDLYGLKMRDHAVKMNYLLSTQALPYYVMEHYGLVLRPMDANIFLKIPGREIRLYDLTRKAKAFKTETGILEDYFYPGMNRKKMMNLMKYRAFNR
;
A
#
# COMPACT_ATOMS: atom_id res chain seq x y z
N MET A 1 6.02 21.10 -2.52
CA MET A 1 5.10 21.42 -3.64
C MET A 1 3.82 21.94 -3.01
N LYS A 2 2.90 22.56 -3.75
CA LYS A 2 1.58 22.93 -3.18
C LYS A 2 0.49 22.10 -3.84
N PRO A 3 0.35 20.79 -3.50
CA PRO A 3 -0.63 19.94 -4.15
C PRO A 3 -2.05 20.35 -3.80
N ALA A 4 -2.98 20.19 -4.75
CA ALA A 4 -4.41 20.24 -4.46
C ALA A 4 -4.85 18.96 -3.73
N ILE A 5 -5.87 19.07 -2.90
CA ILE A 5 -6.49 17.91 -2.23
C ILE A 5 -7.72 17.51 -3.04
N VAL A 6 -7.79 16.25 -3.45
CA VAL A 6 -8.92 15.67 -4.17
C VAL A 6 -9.50 14.55 -3.32
N ILE A 7 -10.74 14.72 -2.88
CA ILE A 7 -11.50 13.69 -2.16
C ILE A 7 -12.48 13.04 -3.13
N ALA A 8 -12.28 11.74 -3.39
CA ALA A 8 -13.21 10.91 -4.15
C ALA A 8 -14.26 10.32 -3.19
N ALA A 9 -15.52 10.65 -3.43
CA ALA A 9 -16.64 10.22 -2.60
C ALA A 9 -17.74 9.56 -3.45
N TYR A 10 -18.55 8.72 -2.81
CA TYR A 10 -19.69 8.07 -3.46
C TYR A 10 -21.00 8.29 -2.70
N ASN A 11 -21.40 7.35 -1.86
CA ASN A 11 -22.72 7.34 -1.22
C ASN A 11 -22.67 7.23 0.31
N ARG A 12 -21.47 7.36 0.92
CA ARG A 12 -21.23 7.16 2.35
C ARG A 12 -21.12 8.49 3.11
N VAL A 13 -22.22 8.88 3.75
CA VAL A 13 -22.33 10.16 4.48
C VAL A 13 -21.35 10.27 5.65
N GLU A 14 -21.28 9.27 6.51
CA GLU A 14 -20.42 9.32 7.71
C GLU A 14 -18.94 9.21 7.37
N SER A 15 -18.59 8.43 6.33
CA SER A 15 -17.23 8.35 5.80
C SER A 15 -16.79 9.73 5.27
N LEU A 16 -17.60 10.36 4.41
CA LEU A 16 -17.29 11.70 3.90
C LEU A 16 -17.13 12.74 5.03
N LYS A 17 -18.03 12.75 6.02
CA LYS A 17 -17.90 13.65 7.18
C LYS A 17 -16.56 13.44 7.90
N ARG A 18 -16.19 12.18 8.14
CA ARG A 18 -14.98 11.82 8.86
C ARG A 18 -13.72 12.31 8.14
N ILE A 19 -13.58 12.05 6.84
CA ILE A 19 -12.41 12.53 6.10
C ILE A 19 -12.38 14.07 6.04
N LEU A 20 -13.52 14.74 5.80
CA LEU A 20 -13.62 16.19 5.75
C LEU A 20 -13.21 16.85 7.07
N VAL A 21 -13.62 16.28 8.20
CA VAL A 21 -13.20 16.76 9.54
C VAL A 21 -11.68 16.63 9.69
N SER A 22 -11.12 15.45 9.43
CA SER A 22 -9.67 15.24 9.58
C SER A 22 -8.82 16.14 8.65
N VAL A 23 -9.30 16.39 7.43
CA VAL A 23 -8.65 17.30 6.48
C VAL A 23 -8.78 18.76 6.92
N ALA A 24 -9.91 19.19 7.49
CA ALA A 24 -10.07 20.55 8.03
C ALA A 24 -9.18 20.83 9.26
N GLU A 25 -8.94 19.81 10.08
CA GLU A 25 -8.20 19.92 11.34
C GLU A 25 -6.68 19.73 11.18
N ALA A 26 -6.22 19.34 9.98
CA ALA A 26 -4.80 19.18 9.70
C ALA A 26 -4.01 20.50 9.70
N SER A 27 -2.70 20.35 9.88
CA SER A 27 -1.69 21.39 9.79
C SER A 27 -1.35 21.68 8.33
N TYR A 28 -1.35 22.96 7.95
CA TYR A 28 -0.97 23.42 6.63
C TYR A 28 0.04 24.56 6.73
N ASP A 29 1.07 24.51 5.88
CA ASP A 29 2.07 25.58 5.77
C ASP A 29 1.67 26.64 4.71
N PHE A 30 0.49 26.49 4.11
CA PHE A 30 -0.06 27.38 3.08
C PHE A 30 -1.52 27.72 3.39
N ASP A 31 -1.93 28.95 3.06
CA ASP A 31 -3.29 29.46 3.35
C ASP A 31 -4.25 29.42 2.14
N ASP A 32 -3.77 28.97 0.97
CA ASP A 32 -4.55 28.86 -0.27
C ASP A 32 -4.32 27.49 -0.94
N ILE A 33 -4.92 26.48 -0.34
CA ILE A 33 -4.91 25.09 -0.77
C ILE A 33 -6.26 24.78 -1.42
N GLN A 34 -6.20 24.26 -2.64
CA GLN A 34 -7.38 23.88 -3.40
C GLN A 34 -7.94 22.55 -2.86
N LEU A 35 -9.22 22.53 -2.50
CA LEU A 35 -9.94 21.33 -2.12
C LEU A 35 -11.00 21.00 -3.17
N ILE A 36 -10.90 19.81 -3.76
CA ILE A 36 -11.87 19.27 -4.71
C ILE A 36 -12.57 18.10 -4.03
N ILE A 37 -13.90 18.14 -3.97
CA ILE A 37 -14.71 17.02 -3.52
C ILE A 37 -15.45 16.50 -4.75
N SER A 38 -14.98 15.38 -5.31
CA SER A 38 -15.58 14.75 -6.48
C SER A 38 -16.49 13.61 -6.04
N ILE A 39 -17.76 13.67 -6.45
CA ILE A 39 -18.81 12.78 -5.98
C ILE A 39 -19.35 11.99 -7.17
N ASP A 40 -19.16 10.67 -7.17
CA ASP A 40 -19.76 9.77 -8.16
C ASP A 40 -21.28 9.69 -7.95
N ASN A 41 -22.02 9.52 -9.05
CA ASN A 41 -23.47 9.65 -9.02
C ASN A 41 -24.15 8.52 -8.25
N SER A 42 -25.03 8.88 -7.30
CA SER A 42 -25.87 7.95 -6.55
C SER A 42 -27.20 8.59 -6.16
N ASP A 43 -28.16 7.78 -5.73
CA ASP A 43 -29.44 8.25 -5.20
C ASP A 43 -29.32 8.96 -3.84
N ASN A 44 -28.14 8.92 -3.20
CA ASN A 44 -27.90 9.55 -1.92
C ASN A 44 -27.43 11.00 -2.06
N HIS A 45 -28.38 11.92 -2.19
CA HIS A 45 -28.10 13.36 -2.31
C HIS A 45 -27.55 14.03 -1.04
N GLU A 46 -27.53 13.33 0.10
CA GLU A 46 -27.00 13.89 1.36
C GLU A 46 -25.48 14.09 1.29
N VAL A 47 -24.76 13.21 0.58
CA VAL A 47 -23.31 13.34 0.38
C VAL A 47 -22.96 14.66 -0.31
N ALA A 48 -23.68 15.00 -1.39
CA ALA A 48 -23.52 16.27 -2.10
C ALA A 48 -23.85 17.47 -1.20
N ARG A 49 -24.94 17.39 -0.43
CA ARG A 49 -25.34 18.45 0.49
C ARG A 49 -24.28 18.73 1.56
N ILE A 50 -23.66 17.69 2.10
CA ILE A 50 -22.59 17.81 3.10
C ILE A 50 -21.35 18.45 2.46
N ALA A 51 -20.94 17.98 1.29
CA ALA A 51 -19.81 18.55 0.56
C ALA A 51 -20.02 20.04 0.23
N GLU A 52 -21.22 20.42 -0.24
CA GLU A 52 -21.60 21.80 -0.57
C GLU A 52 -21.59 22.70 0.68
N LYS A 53 -22.11 22.22 1.82
CA LYS A 53 -22.16 22.99 3.08
C LYS A 53 -20.83 23.06 3.83
N PHE A 54 -19.91 22.12 3.60
CA PHE A 54 -18.64 22.06 4.30
C PHE A 54 -17.83 23.36 4.11
N HIS A 55 -17.43 24.01 5.21
CA HIS A 55 -16.63 25.23 5.15
C HIS A 55 -15.15 24.87 5.11
N TRP A 56 -14.50 25.14 3.98
CA TRP A 56 -13.06 25.00 3.82
C TRP A 56 -12.37 26.31 4.18
N LYS A 57 -11.57 26.29 5.25
CA LYS A 57 -10.92 27.49 5.82
C LYS A 57 -9.50 27.73 5.28
N HIS A 58 -8.94 26.81 4.52
CA HIS A 58 -7.54 26.82 4.09
C HIS A 58 -7.36 27.10 2.59
N GLY A 59 -8.37 27.69 1.92
CA GLY A 59 -8.32 28.04 0.50
C GLY A 59 -9.67 27.91 -0.21
N ASN A 60 -9.65 27.68 -1.53
CA ASN A 60 -10.86 27.50 -2.32
C ASN A 60 -11.35 26.04 -2.31
N LYS A 61 -12.67 25.86 -2.31
CA LYS A 61 -13.34 24.56 -2.40
C LYS A 61 -14.16 24.46 -3.68
N ARG A 62 -14.00 23.36 -4.41
CA ARG A 62 -14.84 22.99 -5.56
C ARG A 62 -15.52 21.65 -5.30
N VAL A 63 -16.85 21.61 -5.42
CA VAL A 63 -17.62 20.36 -5.39
C VAL A 63 -17.97 19.97 -6.82
N VAL A 64 -17.63 18.75 -7.22
CA VAL A 64 -17.91 18.22 -8.56
C VAL A 64 -18.83 17.02 -8.41
N ARG A 65 -20.01 17.12 -9.03
CA ARG A 65 -21.04 16.07 -9.01
C ARG A 65 -21.13 15.47 -10.40
N HIS A 66 -20.91 14.16 -10.50
CA HIS A 66 -21.04 13.46 -11.77
C HIS A 66 -22.51 13.25 -12.10
N ALA A 67 -22.87 13.42 -13.39
CA ALA A 67 -24.24 13.26 -13.85
C ALA A 67 -24.64 11.78 -13.97
N ASP A 68 -23.68 10.94 -14.35
CA ASP A 68 -23.83 9.50 -14.50
C ASP A 68 -22.91 8.78 -13.52
N ARG A 69 -23.26 7.53 -13.20
CA ARG A 69 -22.42 6.69 -12.34
C ARG A 69 -21.20 6.22 -13.13
N LEU A 70 -20.03 6.71 -12.76
CA LEU A 70 -18.74 6.38 -13.40
C LEU A 70 -18.20 5.03 -12.93
N GLY A 71 -18.44 4.69 -11.66
CA GLY A 71 -17.80 3.54 -11.01
C GLY A 71 -16.34 3.81 -10.64
N LEU A 72 -15.80 2.94 -9.76
CA LEU A 72 -14.53 3.16 -9.05
C LEU A 72 -13.36 3.52 -9.98
N LYS A 73 -13.02 2.66 -10.95
CA LYS A 73 -11.86 2.90 -11.84
C LYS A 73 -11.96 4.23 -12.56
N LYS A 74 -13.07 4.46 -13.27
CA LYS A 74 -13.23 5.67 -14.08
C LYS A 74 -13.24 6.93 -13.21
N HIS A 75 -13.92 6.90 -12.06
CA HIS A 75 -13.97 8.03 -11.14
C HIS A 75 -12.59 8.38 -10.58
N ILE A 76 -11.81 7.39 -10.15
CA ILE A 76 -10.45 7.63 -9.65
C ILE A 76 -9.52 8.12 -10.78
N LEU A 77 -9.64 7.58 -12.00
CA LEU A 77 -8.88 8.09 -13.14
C LEU A 77 -9.21 9.56 -13.44
N GLU A 78 -10.48 9.95 -13.42
CA GLU A 78 -10.87 11.36 -13.60
C GLU A 78 -10.40 12.25 -12.46
N CYS A 79 -10.37 11.75 -11.22
CA CYS A 79 -9.82 12.50 -10.11
C CYS A 79 -8.30 12.68 -10.22
N GLY A 80 -7.58 11.72 -10.81
CA GLY A 80 -6.14 11.86 -11.07
C GLY A 80 -5.82 12.94 -12.11
N ASP A 81 -6.75 13.20 -13.04
CA ASP A 81 -6.59 14.22 -14.08
C ASP A 81 -6.54 15.65 -13.54
N TYR A 82 -6.95 15.88 -12.29
CA TYR A 82 -6.72 17.17 -11.63
C TYR A 82 -5.23 17.51 -11.48
N THR A 83 -4.32 16.55 -11.65
CA THR A 83 -2.88 16.86 -11.78
C THR A 83 -2.59 17.78 -12.97
N HIS A 84 -3.38 17.77 -14.05
CA HIS A 84 -3.18 18.68 -15.20
C HIS A 84 -3.53 20.13 -14.86
N GLU A 85 -4.49 20.32 -13.96
CA GLU A 85 -4.92 21.64 -13.50
C GLU A 85 -3.99 22.20 -12.41
N PHE A 86 -3.55 21.37 -11.48
CA PHE A 86 -2.82 21.81 -10.29
C PHE A 86 -1.33 21.44 -10.27
N GLY A 87 -0.84 20.71 -11.27
CA GLY A 87 0.53 20.19 -11.38
C GLY A 87 0.85 19.02 -10.44
N SER A 88 0.22 18.97 -9.27
CA SER A 88 0.30 17.85 -8.33
C SER A 88 -0.96 17.76 -7.46
N ILE A 89 -1.32 16.55 -7.03
CA ILE A 89 -2.47 16.32 -6.15
C ILE A 89 -2.14 15.35 -5.02
N ILE A 90 -2.93 15.46 -3.95
CA ILE A 90 -3.15 14.41 -2.95
C ILE A 90 -4.57 13.88 -3.19
N MET A 91 -4.69 12.60 -3.48
CA MET A 91 -5.97 11.91 -3.64
C MET A 91 -6.30 11.10 -2.39
N LEU A 92 -7.52 11.29 -1.88
CA LEU A 92 -8.06 10.63 -0.70
C LEU A 92 -9.42 10.02 -1.05
N GLU A 93 -9.63 8.76 -0.67
CA GLU A 93 -10.95 8.12 -0.72
C GLU A 93 -11.78 8.50 0.53
N ASP A 94 -13.11 8.45 0.43
CA ASP A 94 -14.00 8.91 1.49
C ASP A 94 -13.96 8.07 2.78
N ASP A 95 -13.42 6.86 2.77
CA ASP A 95 -13.28 6.01 3.97
C ASP A 95 -11.98 6.17 4.75
N LEU A 96 -11.15 7.13 4.36
CA LEU A 96 -9.90 7.41 5.05
C LEU A 96 -10.07 8.33 6.27
N TYR A 97 -9.01 8.41 7.06
CA TYR A 97 -8.77 9.48 8.03
C TYR A 97 -7.30 9.90 7.91
N VAL A 98 -7.03 11.20 7.93
CA VAL A 98 -5.67 11.74 7.76
C VAL A 98 -5.04 12.13 9.09
N SER A 99 -3.73 11.95 9.17
CA SER A 99 -2.87 12.57 10.19
C SER A 99 -2.93 14.10 10.07
N PRO A 100 -2.77 14.85 11.18
CA PRO A 100 -2.60 16.30 11.10
C PRO A 100 -1.44 16.74 10.20
N GLU A 101 -0.42 15.90 10.00
CA GLU A 101 0.80 16.25 9.25
C GLU A 101 0.83 15.69 7.82
N TYR A 102 -0.28 15.10 7.35
CA TYR A 102 -0.32 14.41 6.05
C TYR A 102 0.07 15.32 4.89
N TYR A 103 -0.37 16.58 4.92
CA TYR A 103 -0.15 17.52 3.84
C TYR A 103 1.34 17.90 3.72
N ARG A 104 2.01 18.12 4.86
CA ARG A 104 3.44 18.46 4.87
C ARG A 104 4.29 17.31 4.35
N PHE A 105 3.99 16.08 4.76
CA PHE A 105 4.65 14.89 4.23
C PHE A 105 4.44 14.78 2.72
N ALA A 106 3.19 14.82 2.26
CA ALA A 106 2.85 14.69 0.84
C ALA A 106 3.56 15.76 -0.01
N SER A 107 3.50 17.01 0.43
CA SER A 107 4.17 18.15 -0.21
C SER A 107 5.69 17.93 -0.36
N SER A 108 6.34 17.47 0.70
CA SER A 108 7.79 17.24 0.73
C SER A 108 8.20 16.04 -0.10
N ALA A 109 7.42 14.96 -0.06
CA ALA A 109 7.65 13.75 -0.85
C ALA A 109 7.44 14.01 -2.36
N LEU A 110 6.45 14.84 -2.72
CA LEU A 110 6.23 15.29 -4.09
C LEU A 110 7.41 16.11 -4.61
N ASP A 111 7.92 17.06 -3.82
CA ASP A 111 9.13 17.82 -4.18
C ASP A 111 10.33 16.90 -4.41
N PHE A 112 10.55 15.97 -3.49
CA PHE A 112 11.68 15.05 -3.54
C PHE A 112 11.63 14.11 -4.75
N SER A 113 10.42 13.69 -5.15
CA SER A 113 10.21 12.69 -6.22
C SER A 113 9.98 13.29 -7.61
N ALA A 114 9.77 14.60 -7.73
CA ALA A 114 9.35 15.25 -8.97
C ALA A 114 10.18 14.92 -10.22
N MET A 115 11.50 14.74 -10.06
CA MET A 115 12.45 14.49 -11.14
C MET A 115 13.02 13.07 -11.12
N ARG A 116 12.39 12.14 -10.38
CA ARG A 116 12.85 10.77 -10.20
C ARG A 116 11.93 9.82 -10.94
N ASP A 117 12.33 9.43 -12.14
CA ASP A 117 11.54 8.53 -13.00
C ASP A 117 11.33 7.16 -12.35
N GLU A 118 12.22 6.71 -11.48
CA GLU A 118 12.03 5.46 -10.72
C GLU A 118 10.84 5.50 -9.75
N ILE A 119 10.29 6.68 -9.45
CA ILE A 119 9.15 6.87 -8.53
C ILE A 119 7.86 7.10 -9.31
N GLY A 120 6.97 6.11 -9.29
CA GLY A 120 5.66 6.15 -9.97
C GLY A 120 4.55 6.84 -9.17
N GLY A 121 4.80 7.19 -7.91
CA GLY A 121 3.83 7.86 -7.04
C GLY A 121 4.25 7.82 -5.57
N ILE A 122 3.45 8.44 -4.72
CA ILE A 122 3.69 8.51 -3.28
C ILE A 122 2.50 7.92 -2.56
N SER A 123 2.76 7.09 -1.56
CA SER A 123 1.76 6.67 -0.59
C SER A 123 1.74 7.62 0.61
N LEU A 124 0.57 7.83 1.20
CA LEU A 124 0.41 8.39 2.54
C LEU A 124 0.14 7.29 3.58
N TYR A 125 -0.17 6.08 3.11
CA TYR A 125 -0.37 4.91 3.95
C TYR A 125 0.94 4.14 4.14
N ASN A 126 1.17 3.56 5.32
CA ASN A 126 2.24 2.59 5.51
C ASN A 126 1.67 1.18 5.72
N HIS A 127 1.99 0.24 4.83
CA HIS A 127 1.57 -1.16 5.01
C HIS A 127 2.22 -1.77 6.25
N ARG A 128 1.38 -2.31 7.13
CA ARG A 128 1.79 -3.16 8.27
C ARG A 128 1.33 -4.61 8.14
N PHE A 129 0.77 -4.94 6.98
CA PHE A 129 0.09 -6.19 6.70
C PHE A 129 0.26 -6.54 5.23
N ASN A 130 0.81 -7.72 4.96
CA ASN A 130 0.82 -8.30 3.62
C ASN A 130 -0.60 -8.79 3.32
N VAL A 131 -1.29 -8.05 2.44
CA VAL A 131 -2.70 -8.30 2.11
C VAL A 131 -2.94 -9.65 1.44
N PHE A 132 -1.92 -10.23 0.80
CA PHE A 132 -1.99 -11.53 0.12
C PHE A 132 -1.69 -12.69 1.06
N ALA A 133 -0.60 -12.60 1.84
CA ALA A 133 -0.25 -13.63 2.82
C ALA A 133 -1.16 -13.62 4.05
N ARG A 134 -1.90 -12.53 4.26
CA ARG A 134 -2.72 -12.27 5.45
C ARG A 134 -1.91 -12.32 6.75
N LEU A 135 -0.66 -11.87 6.70
CA LEU A 135 0.30 -11.83 7.80
C LEU A 135 0.86 -10.41 7.97
N PRO A 136 1.34 -10.03 9.17
CA PRO A 136 2.00 -8.74 9.35
C PRO A 136 3.19 -8.55 8.40
N PHE A 137 3.48 -7.29 8.12
CA PHE A 137 4.60 -6.85 7.30
C PHE A 137 5.27 -5.66 7.96
N GLU A 138 6.60 -5.62 7.91
CA GLU A 138 7.41 -4.52 8.43
C GLU A 138 8.59 -4.32 7.46
N PRO A 139 8.77 -3.14 6.87
CA PRO A 139 9.94 -2.86 6.04
C PRO A 139 11.18 -2.64 6.93
N MET A 140 12.36 -3.02 6.43
CA MET A 140 13.66 -2.80 7.07
C MET A 140 13.85 -1.33 7.42
N ASP A 141 14.16 -1.00 8.67
CA ASP A 141 14.51 0.37 9.06
C ASP A 141 15.96 0.68 8.66
N ASP A 142 16.13 1.64 7.75
CA ASP A 142 17.41 2.08 7.21
C ASP A 142 17.75 3.54 7.58
N GLY A 143 16.99 4.16 8.49
CA GLY A 143 17.25 5.50 9.01
C GLY A 143 16.70 6.66 8.18
N TYR A 144 15.90 6.37 7.15
CA TYR A 144 15.20 7.37 6.34
C TYR A 144 13.69 7.36 6.62
N ASP A 145 13.04 8.48 6.33
CA ASP A 145 11.59 8.65 6.54
C ASP A 145 10.74 7.96 5.46
N ASN A 146 11.38 7.39 4.43
CA ASN A 146 10.74 6.65 3.36
C ASN A 146 11.31 5.23 3.16
N TRP A 147 10.54 4.45 2.42
CA TRP A 147 10.93 3.17 1.82
C TRP A 147 10.21 3.00 0.46
N TYR A 148 10.52 1.95 -0.28
CA TYR A 148 10.09 1.77 -1.67
C TYR A 148 9.35 0.46 -1.88
N PHE A 149 8.30 0.50 -2.70
CA PHE A 149 7.43 -0.66 -2.90
C PHE A 149 6.85 -0.71 -4.32
N GLN A 150 6.93 -1.86 -5.01
CA GLN A 150 6.24 -2.08 -6.30
C GLN A 150 4.75 -2.41 -6.13
N PHE A 151 4.11 -1.74 -5.19
CA PHE A 151 2.68 -1.86 -4.94
C PHE A 151 2.16 -0.43 -4.80
N ALA A 152 1.22 -0.04 -5.65
CA ALA A 152 0.65 1.30 -5.58
C ALA A 152 -0.26 1.44 -4.34
N SER A 153 -0.38 2.64 -3.79
CA SER A 153 -1.32 2.90 -2.68
C SER A 153 -2.69 3.33 -3.20
N SER A 154 -3.74 2.83 -2.57
CA SER A 154 -5.13 3.31 -2.72
C SER A 154 -5.69 3.92 -1.43
N TRP A 155 -4.90 3.98 -0.35
CA TRP A 155 -5.37 4.47 0.95
C TRP A 155 -4.73 5.80 1.32
N GLY A 156 -4.65 6.70 0.35
CA GLY A 156 -3.97 7.97 0.45
C GLY A 156 -2.75 7.93 -0.44
N GLN A 157 -2.80 8.71 -1.52
CA GLN A 157 -1.78 8.70 -2.55
C GLN A 157 -1.61 10.10 -3.14
N ALA A 158 -0.41 10.38 -3.64
CA ALA A 158 -0.09 11.67 -4.23
C ALA A 158 0.72 11.48 -5.50
N TRP A 159 0.48 12.36 -6.46
CA TRP A 159 1.14 12.34 -7.76
C TRP A 159 1.46 13.75 -8.25
N THR A 160 2.57 13.86 -8.98
CA THR A 160 2.79 14.93 -9.95
C THR A 160 2.05 14.61 -11.25
N ALA A 161 1.84 15.62 -12.11
CA ALA A 161 1.26 15.44 -13.44
C ALA A 161 2.04 14.42 -14.28
N LYS A 162 3.38 14.47 -14.24
CA LYS A 162 4.22 13.50 -14.95
C LYS A 162 4.01 12.06 -14.47
N GLN A 163 4.02 11.83 -13.15
CA GLN A 163 3.77 10.50 -12.60
C GLN A 163 2.39 9.96 -12.99
N TRP A 164 1.38 10.83 -12.93
CA TRP A 164 0.02 10.49 -13.33
C TRP A 164 -0.09 10.16 -14.83
N ASP A 165 0.51 11.00 -15.69
CA ASP A 165 0.51 10.79 -17.14
C ASP A 165 1.22 9.51 -17.54
N ASP A 166 2.37 9.20 -16.93
CA ASP A 166 3.11 7.98 -17.22
C ASP A 166 2.24 6.74 -16.90
N PHE A 167 1.59 6.71 -15.73
CA PHE A 167 0.66 5.65 -15.35
C PHE A 167 -0.56 5.60 -16.27
N LYS A 168 -1.25 6.73 -16.49
CA LYS A 168 -2.50 6.78 -17.26
C LYS A 168 -2.28 6.38 -18.72
N ASN A 169 -1.16 6.78 -19.31
CA ASN A 169 -0.78 6.38 -20.66
C ASN A 169 -0.47 4.89 -20.77
N TRP A 170 0.15 4.29 -19.74
CA TRP A 170 0.33 2.85 -19.67
C TRP A 170 -1.02 2.14 -19.49
N GLN A 171 -1.84 2.57 -18.53
CA GLN A 171 -3.13 1.94 -18.21
C GLN A 171 -4.08 1.94 -19.42
N LYS A 172 -4.15 3.05 -20.17
CA LYS A 172 -4.98 3.14 -21.37
C LYS A 172 -4.64 2.09 -22.44
N LYS A 173 -3.37 1.68 -22.53
CA LYS A 173 -2.90 0.69 -23.50
C LYS A 173 -3.20 -0.75 -23.08
N HIS A 174 -3.33 -0.99 -21.78
CA HIS A 174 -3.49 -2.33 -21.20
C HIS A 174 -4.88 -2.53 -20.57
N ASP A 175 -5.82 -1.58 -20.74
CA ASP A 175 -7.14 -1.66 -20.11
C ASP A 175 -7.95 -2.86 -20.62
N GLY A 176 -8.39 -3.71 -19.69
CA GLY A 176 -9.12 -4.95 -19.99
C GLY A 176 -8.23 -6.15 -20.32
N GLU A 177 -6.89 -6.01 -20.26
CA GLU A 177 -5.97 -7.13 -20.44
C GLU A 177 -5.91 -8.05 -19.21
N ASP A 178 -5.56 -9.31 -19.45
CA ASP A 178 -5.17 -10.23 -18.37
C ASP A 178 -3.80 -9.82 -17.81
N LEU A 179 -3.79 -9.41 -16.54
CA LEU A 179 -2.58 -8.92 -15.87
C LEU A 179 -1.77 -10.03 -15.17
N HIS A 180 -2.16 -11.31 -15.26
CA HIS A 180 -1.43 -12.42 -14.65
C HIS A 180 0.03 -12.53 -15.16
N GLY A 181 0.91 -13.12 -14.34
CA GLY A 181 2.31 -13.37 -14.69
C GLY A 181 3.23 -12.14 -14.62
N ASN A 182 4.46 -12.29 -15.10
CA ASN A 182 5.53 -11.27 -15.09
C ASN A 182 5.86 -10.67 -13.70
N GLY A 183 5.58 -11.38 -12.61
CA GLY A 183 5.80 -10.89 -11.24
C GLY A 183 4.59 -10.21 -10.60
N MET A 184 3.42 -10.27 -11.24
CA MET A 184 2.16 -9.84 -10.64
C MET A 184 1.62 -10.91 -9.68
N PRO A 185 1.35 -10.59 -8.41
CA PRO A 185 0.66 -11.49 -7.49
C PRO A 185 -0.69 -11.94 -8.06
N SER A 186 -0.96 -13.24 -8.04
CA SER A 186 -2.19 -13.82 -8.63
C SER A 186 -3.44 -13.25 -7.97
N ASP A 187 -3.40 -12.99 -6.66
CA ASP A 187 -4.50 -12.38 -5.92
C ASP A 187 -4.86 -10.99 -6.45
N ALA A 188 -3.85 -10.17 -6.78
CA ALA A 188 -4.08 -8.83 -7.32
C ALA A 188 -4.53 -8.86 -8.79
N ALA A 189 -3.96 -9.77 -9.59
CA ALA A 189 -4.40 -9.97 -10.97
C ALA A 189 -5.88 -10.42 -11.04
N ALA A 190 -6.34 -11.19 -10.05
CA ALA A 190 -7.71 -11.66 -9.92
C ALA A 190 -8.70 -10.61 -9.36
N TRP A 191 -8.25 -9.41 -8.96
CA TRP A 191 -9.17 -8.34 -8.58
C TRP A 191 -10.07 -7.92 -9.75
N SER A 192 -11.24 -7.37 -9.41
CA SER A 192 -12.24 -6.87 -10.36
C SER A 192 -11.61 -5.99 -11.45
N GLU A 193 -12.15 -6.04 -12.67
CA GLU A 193 -11.77 -5.13 -13.77
C GLU A 193 -12.05 -3.66 -13.47
N THR A 194 -12.89 -3.39 -12.45
CA THR A 194 -13.14 -2.05 -11.90
C THR A 194 -12.09 -1.60 -10.87
N SER A 195 -11.12 -2.44 -10.53
CA SER A 195 -9.98 -2.06 -9.69
C SER A 195 -8.95 -1.34 -10.55
N TRP A 196 -8.74 -0.06 -10.32
CA TRP A 196 -7.63 0.67 -10.95
C TRP A 196 -6.28 0.24 -10.37
N LEU A 197 -6.28 -0.24 -9.11
CA LEU A 197 -5.07 -0.55 -8.36
C LEU A 197 -4.29 -1.74 -8.96
N LYS A 198 -4.98 -2.77 -9.49
CA LYS A 198 -4.29 -3.89 -10.17
C LYS A 198 -3.46 -3.42 -11.38
N TYR A 199 -3.98 -2.44 -12.12
CA TYR A 199 -3.28 -1.82 -13.25
C TYR A 199 -2.08 -1.00 -12.77
N ALA A 200 -2.25 -0.24 -11.68
CA ALA A 200 -1.16 0.55 -11.10
C ALA A 200 -0.01 -0.35 -10.59
N ILE A 201 -0.32 -1.45 -9.92
CA ILE A 201 0.69 -2.44 -9.47
C ILE A 201 1.42 -3.03 -10.69
N LYS A 202 0.67 -3.46 -11.73
CA LYS A 202 1.28 -4.03 -12.93
C LYS A 202 2.19 -3.03 -13.66
N TYR A 203 1.75 -1.78 -13.77
CA TYR A 203 2.55 -0.68 -14.31
C TYR A 203 3.90 -0.54 -13.57
N LEU A 204 3.89 -0.55 -12.24
CA LEU A 204 5.12 -0.47 -11.43
C LEU A 204 6.07 -1.64 -11.72
N ILE A 205 5.53 -2.86 -11.78
CA ILE A 205 6.32 -4.07 -12.05
C ILE A 205 6.95 -4.03 -13.45
N GLU A 206 6.18 -3.70 -14.49
CA GLU A 206 6.67 -3.75 -15.88
C GLU A 206 7.60 -2.61 -16.24
N THR A 207 7.50 -1.49 -15.53
CA THR A 207 8.34 -0.31 -15.78
C THR A 207 9.49 -0.15 -14.77
N ASP A 208 9.65 -1.13 -13.88
CA ASP A 208 10.63 -1.13 -12.78
C ASP A 208 10.57 0.15 -11.92
N ARG A 209 9.34 0.56 -11.61
CA ARG A 209 9.04 1.73 -10.79
C ARG A 209 8.54 1.34 -9.42
N TYR A 210 8.65 2.28 -8.49
CA TYR A 210 8.24 2.09 -7.11
C TYR A 210 7.36 3.24 -6.65
N PHE A 211 6.48 2.98 -5.69
CA PHE A 211 5.91 4.04 -4.88
C PHE A 211 6.85 4.37 -3.73
N LEU A 212 6.96 5.65 -3.40
CA LEU A 212 7.60 6.12 -2.17
C LEU A 212 6.58 5.99 -1.03
N TYR A 213 6.90 5.17 -0.05
CA TYR A 213 6.07 4.95 1.14
C TYR A 213 6.68 5.62 2.38
N PRO A 214 5.86 6.14 3.30
CA PRO A 214 6.36 6.65 4.57
C PRO A 214 6.67 5.53 5.56
N ARG A 215 7.57 5.80 6.52
CA ARG A 215 7.79 4.91 7.69
C ARG A 215 6.63 4.94 8.69
N ILE A 216 5.99 6.09 8.84
CA ILE A 216 4.84 6.28 9.71
C ILE A 216 3.66 6.68 8.84
N SER A 217 2.52 6.03 9.02
CA SER A 217 1.36 6.31 8.16
C SER A 217 0.83 7.73 8.40
N TYR A 218 0.47 8.42 7.33
CA TYR A 218 -0.22 9.72 7.33
C TYR A 218 -1.70 9.61 6.98
N THR A 219 -2.15 8.41 6.62
CA THR A 219 -3.56 8.05 6.44
C THR A 219 -3.84 6.68 7.05
N THR A 220 -5.09 6.42 7.40
CA THR A 220 -5.55 5.11 7.89
C THR A 220 -6.90 4.81 7.27
N ASN A 221 -7.18 3.54 7.02
CA ASN A 221 -8.39 3.09 6.35
C ASN A 221 -9.38 2.50 7.36
N PHE A 222 -10.62 3.00 7.35
CA PHE A 222 -11.67 2.48 8.24
C PHE A 222 -12.36 1.21 7.71
N ALA A 223 -12.09 0.86 6.45
CA ALA A 223 -12.67 -0.25 5.70
C ALA A 223 -14.19 -0.27 5.85
N ASP A 224 -14.82 0.91 5.83
CA ASP A 224 -16.25 1.05 6.00
C ASP A 224 -16.98 0.18 4.97
N ALA A 225 -18.09 -0.43 5.39
CA ALA A 225 -18.87 -1.28 4.50
C ALA A 225 -19.20 -0.53 3.19
N GLY A 226 -18.95 -1.21 2.07
CA GLY A 226 -19.06 -0.68 0.72
C GLY A 226 -19.31 -1.82 -0.27
N GLU A 227 -19.16 -1.59 -1.57
CA GLU A 227 -19.47 -2.62 -2.59
C GLU A 227 -18.64 -3.90 -2.47
N HIS A 228 -17.49 -3.84 -1.78
CA HIS A 228 -16.54 -4.96 -1.65
C HIS A 228 -16.36 -5.47 -0.21
N ALA A 229 -17.03 -4.89 0.80
CA ALA A 229 -16.91 -5.31 2.19
C ALA A 229 -18.27 -5.27 2.91
N PHE A 230 -18.72 -6.44 3.40
CA PHE A 230 -19.99 -6.60 4.11
C PHE A 230 -19.95 -6.10 5.57
N HIS A 231 -18.76 -5.94 6.16
CA HIS A 231 -18.54 -5.41 7.51
C HIS A 231 -17.24 -4.62 7.60
N ALA A 232 -17.19 -3.61 8.49
CA ALA A 232 -15.95 -2.88 8.77
C ALA A 232 -14.88 -3.83 9.34
N VAL A 233 -13.70 -3.83 8.73
CA VAL A 233 -12.56 -4.67 9.15
C VAL A 233 -11.41 -3.77 9.58
N THR A 234 -10.93 -3.93 10.81
CA THR A 234 -9.83 -3.11 11.33
C THR A 234 -8.45 -3.60 10.91
N ASP A 235 -8.37 -4.69 10.12
CA ASP A 235 -7.12 -5.30 9.65
C ASP A 235 -6.24 -4.31 8.84
N LEU A 236 -6.86 -3.27 8.29
CA LEU A 236 -6.21 -2.26 7.45
C LEU A 236 -5.89 -0.96 8.20
N GLN A 237 -6.31 -0.84 9.47
CA GLN A 237 -5.97 0.31 10.30
C GLN A 237 -4.51 0.26 10.74
N VAL A 238 -3.84 1.40 10.65
CA VAL A 238 -2.45 1.57 11.07
C VAL A 238 -2.31 2.80 11.95
N PRO A 239 -1.28 2.86 12.82
CA PRO A 239 -0.98 4.06 13.58
C PRO A 239 -0.70 5.23 12.65
N LEU A 240 -1.31 6.38 12.96
CA LEU A 240 -1.06 7.64 12.29
C LEU A 240 0.11 8.38 12.94
N SER A 241 0.83 9.16 12.14
CA SER A 241 1.74 10.18 12.65
C SER A 241 0.93 11.25 13.38
N TYR A 242 1.32 11.58 14.61
CA TYR A 242 0.79 12.70 15.38
C TYR A 242 1.87 13.71 15.77
N GLY A 243 3.14 13.34 15.62
CA GLY A 243 4.27 14.23 15.91
C GLY A 243 4.48 15.21 14.77
N THR A 244 4.77 16.46 15.11
CA THR A 244 5.15 17.48 14.13
C THR A 244 6.55 17.19 13.61
N THR A 245 6.65 16.82 12.33
CA THR A 245 7.94 16.68 11.64
C THR A 245 8.16 17.94 10.81
N HIS A 246 9.24 18.67 11.10
CA HIS A 246 9.57 19.90 10.38
C HIS A 246 10.48 19.67 9.17
N THR A 247 11.21 18.55 9.14
CA THR A 247 12.11 18.22 8.03
C THR A 247 12.11 16.71 7.84
N PHE A 248 11.88 16.29 6.60
CA PHE A 248 11.93 14.89 6.22
C PHE A 248 13.31 14.55 5.65
N HIS A 249 13.86 13.43 6.08
CA HIS A 249 15.09 12.85 5.58
C HIS A 249 14.76 11.68 4.65
N PHE A 250 14.60 12.00 3.36
CA PHE A 250 14.32 10.99 2.33
C PHE A 250 15.60 10.44 1.70
N SER A 251 15.64 9.12 1.49
CA SER A 251 16.64 8.47 0.64
C SER A 251 16.15 8.39 -0.80
N GLY A 252 17.10 8.29 -1.74
CA GLY A 252 16.84 7.77 -3.09
C GLY A 252 16.88 6.24 -3.12
N LEU A 253 16.44 5.64 -4.23
CA LEU A 253 16.37 4.17 -4.37
C LEU A 253 17.74 3.50 -4.18
N ALA A 254 18.82 4.12 -4.68
CA ALA A 254 20.18 3.60 -4.59
C ALA A 254 20.77 3.61 -3.16
N ASP A 255 20.25 4.47 -2.28
CA ASP A 255 20.73 4.63 -0.91
C ASP A 255 19.90 3.83 0.10
N SER A 256 18.67 3.43 -0.27
CA SER A 256 17.76 2.71 0.59
C SER A 256 18.11 1.22 0.68
N ARG A 257 17.84 0.63 1.84
CA ARG A 257 17.88 -0.82 2.08
C ARG A 257 16.49 -1.45 2.16
N ALA A 258 15.45 -0.63 1.97
CA ALA A 258 14.05 -0.98 2.16
C ALA A 258 13.29 -0.86 0.84
N VAL A 259 13.69 -1.68 -0.14
CA VAL A 259 13.07 -1.75 -1.46
C VAL A 259 12.38 -3.10 -1.60
N TYR A 260 11.07 -3.09 -1.82
CA TYR A 260 10.23 -4.29 -1.83
C TYR A 260 9.50 -4.46 -3.15
N ASP A 261 9.38 -5.70 -3.62
CA ASP A 261 8.59 -6.05 -4.79
C ASP A 261 7.10 -6.21 -4.46
N ALA A 262 6.24 -6.46 -5.46
CA ALA A 262 4.80 -6.59 -5.25
C ALA A 262 4.37 -7.77 -4.34
N TYR A 263 5.29 -8.68 -3.99
CA TYR A 263 5.06 -9.79 -3.07
C TYR A 263 5.42 -9.48 -1.61
N PHE A 264 5.80 -8.23 -1.31
CA PHE A 264 6.34 -7.79 -0.02
C PHE A 264 7.69 -8.43 0.32
N GLU A 265 8.44 -8.87 -0.69
CA GLU A 265 9.77 -9.46 -0.55
C GLU A 265 10.84 -8.40 -0.81
N ASN A 266 11.92 -8.39 -0.03
CA ASN A 266 12.98 -7.40 -0.16
C ASN A 266 13.76 -7.65 -1.46
N ALA A 267 13.67 -6.71 -2.41
CA ALA A 267 14.26 -6.81 -3.74
C ALA A 267 15.79 -6.68 -3.75
N LEU A 268 16.40 -6.25 -2.63
CA LEU A 268 17.85 -6.08 -2.49
C LEU A 268 18.54 -7.32 -1.92
N MET A 269 17.81 -8.42 -1.76
CA MET A 269 18.39 -9.68 -1.30
C MET A 269 19.44 -10.21 -2.28
N PRO A 270 20.51 -10.86 -1.77
CA PRO A 270 21.54 -11.46 -2.62
C PRO A 270 21.01 -12.59 -3.52
N TYR A 271 19.87 -13.18 -3.14
CA TYR A 271 19.13 -14.20 -3.89
C TYR A 271 17.65 -13.84 -3.85
N GLU A 272 16.89 -14.30 -4.85
CA GLU A 272 15.43 -14.14 -4.83
C GLU A 272 14.83 -14.74 -3.55
N SER A 273 13.88 -14.04 -2.93
CA SER A 273 13.20 -14.51 -1.71
C SER A 273 11.71 -14.74 -1.93
N ASP A 274 11.22 -15.76 -1.23
CA ASP A 274 9.81 -16.13 -1.07
C ASP A 274 9.58 -16.59 0.38
N LEU A 275 9.71 -15.64 1.30
CA LEU A 275 9.59 -15.83 2.74
C LEU A 275 8.13 -15.98 3.17
N TYR A 276 7.20 -15.33 2.46
CA TYR A 276 5.76 -15.51 2.65
C TYR A 276 5.18 -16.72 1.88
N GLY A 277 5.92 -17.29 0.92
CA GLY A 277 5.49 -18.46 0.14
C GLY A 277 4.50 -18.16 -0.98
N LEU A 278 4.44 -16.90 -1.43
CA LEU A 278 3.53 -16.41 -2.46
C LEU A 278 4.09 -16.56 -3.87
N LYS A 279 5.41 -16.36 -4.06
CA LYS A 279 6.01 -16.43 -5.40
C LYS A 279 6.03 -17.84 -5.95
N MET A 280 6.33 -18.85 -5.12
CA MET A 280 6.26 -20.25 -5.52
C MET A 280 4.83 -20.66 -5.87
N ARG A 281 3.83 -20.19 -5.10
CA ARG A 281 2.40 -20.40 -5.38
C ARG A 281 2.01 -19.83 -6.74
N ASP A 282 2.52 -18.64 -7.06
CA ASP A 282 2.16 -17.89 -8.27
C ASP A 282 3.06 -18.18 -9.47
N HIS A 283 3.99 -19.14 -9.35
CA HIS A 283 5.00 -19.43 -10.38
C HIS A 283 5.83 -18.19 -10.78
N ALA A 284 6.08 -17.29 -9.84
CA ALA A 284 6.74 -16.00 -10.06
C ALA A 284 8.25 -16.03 -9.75
N VAL A 285 8.79 -17.15 -9.29
CA VAL A 285 10.24 -17.33 -9.06
C VAL A 285 10.97 -17.38 -10.39
N LYS A 286 11.96 -16.50 -10.56
CA LYS A 286 12.73 -16.33 -11.81
C LYS A 286 14.15 -16.87 -11.72
N MET A 287 14.70 -17.01 -10.52
CA MET A 287 16.08 -17.42 -10.28
C MET A 287 16.23 -18.90 -9.93
N ASN A 288 17.44 -19.41 -10.12
CA ASN A 288 17.80 -20.78 -9.73
C ASN A 288 18.00 -20.95 -8.21
N TYR A 289 18.16 -19.84 -7.49
CA TYR A 289 18.41 -19.83 -6.05
C TYR A 289 17.31 -19.07 -5.34
N LEU A 290 16.74 -19.68 -4.29
CA LEU A 290 15.57 -19.15 -3.60
C LEU A 290 15.73 -19.23 -2.09
N LEU A 291 15.57 -18.10 -1.41
CA LEU A 291 15.39 -18.04 0.04
C LEU A 291 13.92 -18.28 0.38
N SER A 292 13.62 -19.32 1.15
CA SER A 292 12.23 -19.62 1.54
C SER A 292 12.12 -20.20 2.95
N THR A 293 11.00 -19.92 3.59
CA THR A 293 10.56 -20.56 4.84
C THR A 293 9.89 -21.91 4.60
N GLN A 294 9.44 -22.17 3.36
CA GLN A 294 8.78 -23.42 3.00
C GLN A 294 9.77 -24.58 2.93
N ALA A 295 9.27 -25.79 3.21
CA ALA A 295 10.02 -27.03 3.02
C ALA A 295 9.91 -27.47 1.55
N LEU A 296 10.96 -27.22 0.77
CA LEU A 296 10.98 -27.49 -0.67
C LEU A 296 11.82 -28.75 -0.99
N PRO A 297 11.51 -29.50 -2.07
CA PRO A 297 12.21 -30.73 -2.45
C PRO A 297 13.51 -30.44 -3.23
N TYR A 298 14.33 -29.52 -2.72
CA TYR A 298 15.57 -29.05 -3.36
C TYR A 298 16.75 -29.07 -2.40
N TYR A 299 17.96 -29.08 -2.96
CA TYR A 299 19.19 -29.04 -2.19
C TYR A 299 19.30 -27.71 -1.44
N VAL A 300 19.59 -27.77 -0.14
CA VAL A 300 19.80 -26.58 0.67
C VAL A 300 21.28 -26.27 0.74
N MET A 301 21.62 -25.03 0.37
CA MET A 301 22.98 -24.51 0.39
C MET A 301 23.30 -23.87 1.73
N GLU A 302 22.36 -23.08 2.27
CA GLU A 302 22.53 -22.33 3.51
C GLU A 302 21.22 -22.30 4.31
N HIS A 303 21.35 -22.03 5.60
CA HIS A 303 20.23 -21.92 6.54
C HIS A 303 20.38 -20.67 7.40
N TYR A 304 19.25 -20.04 7.72
CA TYR A 304 19.18 -18.87 8.58
C TYR A 304 18.04 -19.02 9.60
N GLY A 305 18.18 -18.26 10.70
CA GLY A 305 17.15 -18.10 11.72
C GLY A 305 15.92 -17.35 11.21
N LEU A 306 14.84 -17.45 11.99
CA LEU A 306 13.66 -16.59 11.86
C LEU A 306 13.34 -15.97 13.24
N VAL A 307 14.24 -15.13 13.72
CA VAL A 307 14.19 -14.57 15.09
C VAL A 307 14.33 -13.05 15.15
N LEU A 308 15.05 -12.45 14.19
CA LEU A 308 15.11 -11.00 14.03
C LEU A 308 13.93 -10.48 13.22
N ARG A 309 13.61 -9.19 13.43
CA ARG A 309 12.59 -8.46 12.67
C ARG A 309 13.23 -7.28 11.92
N PRO A 310 12.88 -7.04 10.65
CA PRO A 310 12.01 -7.88 9.82
C PRO A 310 12.67 -9.20 9.38
N MET A 311 11.95 -10.07 8.67
CA MET A 311 12.42 -11.44 8.37
C MET A 311 13.76 -11.44 7.60
N ASP A 312 13.89 -10.49 6.68
CA ASP A 312 15.07 -10.21 5.89
C ASP A 312 16.33 -9.90 6.72
N ALA A 313 16.20 -9.32 7.91
CA ALA A 313 17.33 -9.04 8.80
C ALA A 313 18.10 -10.31 9.20
N ASN A 314 17.41 -11.46 9.29
CA ASN A 314 18.06 -12.73 9.62
C ASN A 314 19.07 -13.16 8.54
N ILE A 315 18.77 -12.87 7.28
CA ILE A 315 19.63 -13.22 6.15
C ILE A 315 20.82 -12.26 6.07
N PHE A 316 20.58 -10.95 6.12
CA PHE A 316 21.65 -9.95 6.05
C PHE A 316 22.66 -10.08 7.18
N LEU A 317 22.19 -10.36 8.40
CA LEU A 317 23.03 -10.52 9.59
C LEU A 317 23.51 -11.97 9.80
N LYS A 318 23.21 -12.88 8.85
CA LYS A 318 23.61 -14.29 8.87
C LYS A 318 23.29 -14.99 10.19
N ILE A 319 22.08 -14.76 10.69
CA ILE A 319 21.65 -15.29 11.98
C ILE A 319 21.51 -16.81 11.86
N PRO A 320 22.15 -17.59 12.75
CA PRO A 320 22.07 -19.04 12.68
C PRO A 320 20.66 -19.54 13.01
N GLY A 321 20.20 -20.54 12.25
CA GLY A 321 18.92 -21.22 12.46
C GLY A 321 18.62 -22.17 11.31
N ARG A 322 17.39 -22.68 11.23
CA ARG A 322 16.97 -23.68 10.22
C ARG A 322 15.67 -23.32 9.54
N GLU A 323 15.10 -22.17 9.86
CA GLU A 323 13.75 -21.76 9.51
C GLU A 323 13.69 -21.19 8.11
N ILE A 324 14.66 -20.36 7.73
CA ILE A 324 14.85 -19.87 6.36
C ILE A 324 15.95 -20.70 5.70
N ARG A 325 15.74 -21.11 4.45
CA ARG A 325 16.69 -21.94 3.70
C ARG A 325 16.96 -21.34 2.34
N LEU A 326 18.22 -21.32 1.94
CA LEU A 326 18.65 -21.02 0.57
C LEU A 326 18.68 -22.32 -0.22
N TYR A 327 17.77 -22.46 -1.18
CA TYR A 327 17.67 -23.63 -2.05
C TYR A 327 18.36 -23.42 -3.40
N ASP A 328 18.99 -24.46 -3.92
CA ASP A 328 19.33 -24.59 -5.34
C ASP A 328 18.22 -25.37 -6.05
N LEU A 329 17.38 -24.65 -6.80
CA LEU A 329 16.20 -25.19 -7.48
C LEU A 329 16.55 -26.12 -8.65
N THR A 330 17.81 -26.14 -9.09
CA THR A 330 18.27 -27.05 -10.15
C THR A 330 18.58 -28.45 -9.63
N ARG A 331 18.76 -28.60 -8.31
CA ARG A 331 19.17 -29.85 -7.66
C ARG A 331 18.07 -30.37 -6.75
N LYS A 332 17.39 -31.44 -7.17
CA LYS A 332 16.40 -32.13 -6.34
C LYS A 332 17.05 -32.77 -5.10
N ALA A 333 16.36 -32.68 -3.98
CA ALA A 333 16.71 -33.38 -2.75
C ALA A 333 15.44 -33.81 -2.01
N LYS A 334 15.60 -34.63 -0.96
CA LYS A 334 14.48 -34.99 -0.10
C LYS A 334 13.99 -33.74 0.63
N ALA A 335 12.71 -33.41 0.49
CA ALA A 335 12.09 -32.30 1.20
C ALA A 335 12.18 -32.53 2.72
N PHE A 336 12.38 -31.43 3.45
CA PHE A 336 12.23 -31.42 4.91
C PHE A 336 10.77 -31.66 5.29
N LYS A 337 10.53 -31.99 6.56
CA LYS A 337 9.15 -32.03 7.08
C LYS A 337 8.59 -30.60 7.07
N THR A 338 7.38 -30.43 6.56
CA THR A 338 6.70 -29.13 6.62
C THR A 338 6.41 -28.75 8.07
N GLU A 339 6.93 -27.59 8.47
CA GLU A 339 6.68 -26.97 9.76
C GLU A 339 5.61 -25.89 9.58
N THR A 340 4.35 -26.27 9.74
CA THR A 340 3.22 -25.32 9.70
C THR A 340 3.19 -24.47 10.96
N GLY A 341 2.82 -23.20 10.85
CA GLY A 341 2.69 -22.31 12.01
C GLY A 341 3.93 -21.46 12.32
N ILE A 342 5.02 -21.62 11.56
CA ILE A 342 6.29 -20.95 11.85
C ILE A 342 6.21 -19.44 11.65
N LEU A 343 5.50 -19.00 10.61
CA LEU A 343 5.28 -17.58 10.35
C LEU A 343 4.32 -17.00 11.39
N GLU A 344 3.29 -17.74 11.78
CA GLU A 344 2.34 -17.30 12.82
C GLU A 344 3.03 -17.16 14.19
N ASP A 345 3.88 -18.11 14.57
CA ASP A 345 4.68 -18.01 15.80
C ASP A 345 5.64 -16.81 15.76
N TYR A 346 6.27 -16.59 14.59
CA TYR A 346 7.11 -15.42 14.36
C TYR A 346 6.31 -14.12 14.44
N PHE A 347 5.15 -14.00 13.80
CA PHE A 347 4.43 -12.72 13.70
C PHE A 347 3.58 -12.37 14.92
N TYR A 348 3.19 -13.35 15.74
CA TYR A 348 2.35 -13.13 16.92
C TYR A 348 3.09 -13.47 18.22
N PRO A 349 4.11 -12.68 18.60
CA PRO A 349 4.91 -12.94 19.79
C PRO A 349 4.02 -12.98 21.05
N GLY A 350 4.25 -13.99 21.89
CA GLY A 350 3.49 -14.19 23.12
C GLY A 350 2.08 -14.76 22.92
N MET A 351 1.74 -15.25 21.72
CA MET A 351 0.50 -16.00 21.44
C MET A 351 0.59 -17.45 21.97
N ASN A 352 0.44 -17.61 23.28
CA ASN A 352 0.43 -18.93 23.89
C ASN A 352 -0.91 -19.69 23.70
N ARG A 353 -0.92 -21.00 24.01
CA ARG A 353 -2.11 -21.88 23.90
C ARG A 353 -3.37 -21.31 24.56
N LYS A 354 -3.23 -20.68 25.74
CA LYS A 354 -4.36 -20.08 26.45
C LYS A 354 -4.97 -18.92 25.64
N LYS A 355 -4.14 -18.03 25.09
CA LYS A 355 -4.60 -16.93 24.23
C LYS A 355 -5.25 -17.43 22.94
N MET A 356 -4.66 -18.44 22.29
CA MET A 356 -5.26 -19.05 21.10
C MET A 356 -6.65 -19.63 21.38
N MET A 357 -6.82 -20.36 22.49
CA MET A 357 -8.12 -20.88 22.90
C MET A 357 -9.13 -19.77 23.20
N ASN A 358 -8.71 -18.68 23.83
CA ASN A 358 -9.59 -17.53 24.09
C ASN A 358 -10.05 -16.88 22.78
N LEU A 359 -9.16 -16.70 21.81
CA LEU A 359 -9.50 -16.13 20.51
C LEU A 359 -10.49 -17.02 19.74
N MET A 360 -10.27 -18.33 19.72
CA MET A 360 -11.19 -19.28 19.08
C MET A 360 -12.59 -19.22 19.71
N LYS A 361 -12.68 -19.21 21.05
CA LYS A 361 -13.96 -19.06 21.75
C LYS A 361 -14.63 -17.73 21.39
N TYR A 362 -13.90 -16.63 21.41
CA TYR A 362 -14.46 -15.32 21.04
C TYR A 362 -15.04 -15.33 19.62
N ARG A 363 -14.31 -15.87 18.64
CA ARG A 363 -14.79 -15.94 17.25
C ARG A 363 -15.96 -16.90 17.05
N ALA A 364 -16.04 -17.99 17.81
CA ALA A 364 -17.10 -18.97 17.68
C ALA A 364 -18.44 -18.49 18.29
N PHE A 365 -18.39 -17.60 19.28
CA PHE A 365 -19.57 -17.23 20.08
C PHE A 365 -19.96 -15.74 20.03
N ASN A 366 -19.10 -14.85 19.50
CA ASN A 366 -19.33 -13.40 19.49
C ASN A 366 -19.21 -12.75 18.09
N ARG A 367 -19.31 -13.52 17.01
CA ARG A 367 -19.38 -12.99 15.63
C ARG A 367 -20.74 -13.23 15.01
#